data_AF-A0A1H9KMR3-F1
#
_entry.id   AF-A0A1H9KMR3-F1
#
_cell.length_a   1.000
_cell.length_b   1.000
_cell.length_c   1.000
_cell.angle_alpha   90.00
_cell.angle_beta   90.00
_cell.angle_gamma   90.00
#
_symmetry.space_group_name_H-M   'P 1'
#
loop_
_entity.id
_entity.type
_entity.pdbx_description
1 polymer ?
#
loop_
_entity_poly.entity_id
_entity_poly.type
_entity_poly.pdbx_seq_one_letter_code
_entity_poly.pdbx_strand_id
1 'polypeptide(L)' 'MQDIILENTKAKLLPLALNKHHFLNAIAKEPNLVQYSPSKIDTPNDLTAYVEMAID' A
#
# COMPACT_ATOMS: atom_id res chain seq x y z
N MET A 1 22.66 2.53 -8.39
CA MET A 1 21.31 1.95 -8.60
C MET A 1 20.63 2.76 -9.69
N GLN A 2 19.94 2.10 -10.60
CA GLN A 2 19.15 2.76 -11.64
C GLN A 2 17.75 2.97 -11.08
N ASP A 3 17.27 4.21 -11.05
CA ASP A 3 15.93 4.50 -10.53
C ASP A 3 14.87 3.92 -11.47
N ILE A 4 14.06 2.99 -10.97
CA ILE A 4 12.91 2.47 -11.72
C ILE A 4 11.81 3.52 -11.66
N ILE A 5 11.52 4.16 -12.79
CA ILE A 5 10.47 5.16 -12.92
C ILE A 5 9.23 4.50 -13.51
N LEU A 6 8.16 4.43 -12.72
CA LEU A 6 6.85 3.92 -13.13
C LEU A 6 5.86 5.09 -13.14
N GLU A 7 5.76 5.79 -14.28
CA GLU A 7 4.96 7.02 -14.41
C GLU A 7 4.32 7.13 -15.79
N ASN A 8 3.10 7.66 -15.84
CA ASN A 8 2.41 8.03 -17.07
C ASN A 8 1.58 9.31 -16.87
N THR A 9 0.77 9.69 -17.87
CA THR A 9 -0.05 10.91 -17.85
C THR A 9 -1.12 10.94 -16.75
N LYS A 10 -1.41 9.82 -16.10
CA LYS A 10 -2.45 9.69 -15.08
C LYS A 10 -1.90 9.46 -13.68
N ALA A 11 -0.78 8.75 -13.56
CA ALA A 11 -0.27 8.34 -12.26
C ALA A 11 1.25 8.14 -12.26
N LYS A 12 1.83 8.36 -11.08
CA LYS A 12 3.21 8.03 -10.73
C LYS A 12 3.18 7.02 -9.58
N LEU A 13 3.84 5.88 -9.76
CA LEU A 13 4.02 4.89 -8.70
C LEU A 13 5.33 5.19 -7.98
N LEU A 14 5.25 5.12 -6.66
CA LEU A 14 6.41 5.23 -5.77
C LEU A 14 6.56 3.89 -5.05
N PRO A 15 7.80 3.46 -4.77
CA PRO A 15 8.02 2.30 -3.92
C PRO A 15 7.26 2.44 -2.61
N LEU A 16 6.62 1.34 -2.19
CA LEU A 16 5.94 1.28 -0.91
C LEU A 16 6.99 1.42 0.20
N ALA A 17 6.70 2.26 1.20
CA ALA A 17 7.61 2.55 2.30
C ALA A 17 6.85 2.76 3.61
N LEU A 18 7.46 2.32 4.72
CA LEU A 18 6.88 2.40 6.07
C LEU A 18 6.62 3.84 6.56
N ASN A 19 7.24 4.84 5.95
CA ASN A 19 6.97 6.24 6.29
C ASN A 19 5.82 6.85 5.48
N LYS A 20 5.23 6.11 4.53
CA LYS A 20 4.21 6.61 3.59
C LYS A 20 2.93 5.77 3.54
N HIS A 21 2.91 4.56 4.09
CA HIS A 21 1.71 3.70 4.04
C HIS A 21 0.53 4.23 4.87
N HIS A 22 0.77 5.17 5.79
CA HIS A 22 -0.32 5.81 6.55
C HIS A 22 -1.35 6.52 5.65
N PHE A 23 -0.96 6.98 4.45
CA PHE A 23 -1.89 7.53 3.45
C PHE A 23 -2.87 6.48 2.90
N LEU A 24 -2.51 5.20 3.00
CA LEU A 24 -3.32 4.08 2.53
C LEU A 24 -4.38 3.66 3.57
N ASN A 25 -4.29 4.11 4.82
CA ASN A 25 -5.23 3.72 5.89
C ASN A 25 -6.69 3.99 5.55
N ALA A 26 -6.98 5.11 4.88
CA ALA A 26 -8.34 5.45 4.48
C ALA A 26 -8.88 4.46 3.44
N ILE A 27 -8.03 4.07 2.48
CA ILE A 27 -8.37 3.17 1.38
C ILE A 27 -8.44 1.72 1.86
N ALA A 28 -7.53 1.31 2.73
CA ALA A 28 -7.43 -0.06 3.24
C ALA A 28 -8.64 -0.48 4.11
N LYS A 29 -9.39 0.51 4.63
CA LYS A 29 -10.63 0.32 5.40
C LYS A 29 -11.89 0.26 4.55
N GLU A 30 -11.79 0.51 3.25
CA GLU A 30 -12.96 0.54 2.37
C GLU A 30 -13.61 -0.86 2.32
N PRO A 31 -14.90 -0.99 2.66
CA PRO A 31 -15.55 -2.28 2.87
C PRO A 31 -15.54 -3.16 1.62
N ASN A 32 -15.72 -2.54 0.45
CA ASN A 32 -15.66 -3.24 -0.82
C ASN A 32 -14.22 -3.64 -1.20
N LEU A 33 -13.19 -2.94 -0.72
CA LEU A 33 -11.81 -3.32 -0.99
C LEU A 33 -11.41 -4.53 -0.14
N VAL A 34 -11.74 -4.49 1.16
CA VAL A 34 -11.45 -5.58 2.10
C VAL A 34 -12.13 -6.88 1.68
N GLN A 35 -13.35 -6.81 1.13
CA GLN A 35 -14.08 -7.97 0.65
C GLN A 35 -13.36 -8.73 -0.49
N TYR A 36 -12.59 -8.03 -1.32
CA TYR A 36 -11.88 -8.62 -2.46
C TYR A 36 -10.37 -8.72 -2.26
N SER A 37 -9.85 -8.23 -1.12
CA SER A 37 -8.44 -8.31 -0.78
C SER A 37 -8.12 -9.70 -0.20
N PRO A 38 -7.11 -10.42 -0.73
CA PRO A 38 -6.61 -11.63 -0.09
C PRO A 38 -5.84 -11.35 1.21
N SER A 39 -5.48 -10.08 1.46
CA SER A 39 -4.69 -9.64 2.62
C SER A 39 -5.57 -8.90 3.63
N LYS A 40 -5.36 -9.20 4.92
CA LYS A 40 -5.94 -8.46 6.05
C LYS A 40 -5.21 -7.12 6.18
N ILE A 41 -5.91 -6.01 5.89
CA ILE A 41 -5.32 -4.64 5.85
C ILE A 41 -6.25 -3.57 6.45
N ASP A 42 -7.37 -3.97 7.02
CA ASP A 42 -8.45 -3.09 7.47
C ASP A 42 -8.14 -2.32 8.77
N THR A 43 -7.13 -2.73 9.52
CA THR A 43 -6.63 -1.93 10.66
C THR A 43 -5.26 -1.34 10.35
N PRO A 44 -4.88 -0.21 11.00
CA PRO A 44 -3.54 0.35 10.82
C PRO A 44 -2.40 -0.62 11.14
N ASN A 45 -2.60 -1.51 12.12
CA ASN A 45 -1.61 -2.53 12.48
C ASN A 45 -1.51 -3.61 11.40
N ASP A 46 -2.65 -4.10 10.91
CA ASP A 46 -2.68 -5.11 9.83
C ASP A 46 -2.04 -4.56 8.55
N LEU A 47 -2.33 -3.30 8.21
CA LEU A 47 -1.71 -2.62 7.07
C LEU A 47 -0.20 -2.45 7.25
N THR A 48 0.26 -2.13 8.47
CA THR A 48 1.69 -2.01 8.76
C THR A 48 2.39 -3.35 8.60
N ALA A 49 1.84 -4.43 9.18
CA ALA A 49 2.39 -5.78 9.04
C ALA A 49 2.44 -6.24 7.58
N TYR A 50 1.40 -5.92 6.79
CA TYR A 50 1.41 -6.20 5.36
C TYR A 50 2.53 -5.45 4.62
N VAL A 51 2.74 -4.17 4.93
CA VAL A 51 3.79 -3.36 4.32
C VAL A 51 5.17 -3.86 4.69
N GLU A 52 5.39 -4.27 5.93
CA GLU A 52 6.66 -4.88 6.38
C GLU A 52 6.95 -6.16 5.60
N MET A 53 5.99 -7.08 5.54
CA MET A 53 6.12 -8.33 4.77
C MET A 53 6.35 -8.10 3.26
N ALA A 54 5.78 -7.05 2.69
CA ALA A 54 5.89 -6.78 1.25
C ALA A 54 7.20 -6.07 0.85
N ILE A 55 7.91 -5.48 1.82
CA ILE A 55 9.19 -4.79 1.58
C ILE A 55 10.39 -5.72 1.83
N ASP A 56 10.25 -6.73 2.69
CA ASP A 56 11.22 -7.81 2.90
C ASP A 56 11.40 -8.71 1.65
#